data_AF-A0A7C8YMD1-F1
#
_entry.id   AF-A0A7C8YMD1-F1
#
_cell.length_a   1.000
_cell.length_b   1.000
_cell.length_c   1.000
_cell.angle_alpha   90.00
_cell.angle_beta   90.00
_cell.angle_gamma   90.00
#
_symmetry.space_group_name_H-M   'P 1'
#
loop_
_entity.id
_entity.type
_entity.pdbx_description
1 polymer ?
#
loop_
_entity_poly.entity_id
_entity_poly.type
_entity_poly.pdbx_seq_one_letter_code
_entity_poly.pdbx_strand_id
1 'polypeptide(L)'
;MANEVMVDDIAFAPEVTVTKALPLLGYGCTELEIHFLQIKHTAIGVYLDPAVVDHLQKWKGKSEKELVDDDEFFEALATAPVEAVIKVVVIKEIKASQYGTQLEGAVRDR
;
A
#
# COMPACT_ATOMS: atom_id res chain seq x y z
N MET A 1 14.68 19.97 -0.73
CA MET A 1 14.61 18.99 0.36
C MET A 1 13.35 18.19 0.11
N ALA A 2 13.46 16.88 -0.12
CA ALA A 2 12.28 16.07 -0.38
C ALA A 2 11.51 15.95 0.95
N ASN A 3 10.31 16.53 1.02
CA ASN A 3 9.48 16.44 2.22
C ASN A 3 9.06 14.98 2.41
N GLU A 4 9.35 14.42 3.58
CA GLU A 4 8.86 13.11 3.97
C GLU A 4 7.32 13.12 4.07
N VAL A 5 6.70 12.00 3.71
CA VAL A 5 5.25 11.81 3.82
C VAL A 5 4.96 11.20 5.19
N MET A 6 4.15 11.89 6.00
CA MET A 6 3.79 11.44 7.34
C MET A 6 2.50 10.60 7.31
N VAL A 7 2.59 9.38 7.82
CA VAL A 7 1.47 8.43 7.91
C VAL A 7 1.36 7.97 9.36
N ASP A 8 0.38 8.49 10.09
CA ASP A 8 0.22 8.24 11.53
C ASP A 8 1.50 8.48 12.34
N ASP A 9 2.09 9.68 12.17
CA ASP A 9 3.36 10.11 12.76
C ASP A 9 4.60 9.27 12.34
N ILE A 10 4.44 8.32 11.42
CA ILE A 10 5.55 7.57 10.81
C ILE A 10 5.97 8.24 9.50
N ALA A 11 7.27 8.54 9.37
CA ALA A 11 7.85 9.09 8.16
C ALA A 11 8.06 8.01 7.07
N PHE A 12 7.52 8.28 5.89
CA PHE A 12 7.79 7.55 4.66
C PHE A 12 8.61 8.43 3.72
N ALA A 13 9.68 7.85 3.18
CA ALA A 13 10.44 8.53 2.15
C ALA A 13 9.55 8.70 0.90
N PRO A 14 9.70 9.81 0.16
CA PRO A 14 8.95 9.99 -1.09
C PRO A 14 9.39 9.02 -2.20
N GLU A 15 10.57 8.40 -2.04
CA GLU A 15 11.14 7.43 -2.96
C GLU A 15 12.06 6.47 -2.19
N VAL A 16 12.13 5.20 -2.63
CA VAL A 16 13.10 4.21 -2.16
C VAL A 16 13.89 3.65 -3.33
N THR A 17 15.15 3.30 -3.11
CA THR A 17 15.98 2.65 -4.13
C THR A 17 16.16 1.18 -3.76
N VAL A 18 15.75 0.28 -4.66
CA VAL A 18 16.06 -1.16 -4.56
C VAL A 18 16.97 -1.54 -5.73
N THR A 19 16.43 -1.86 -6.90
CA THR A 19 17.23 -1.93 -8.15
C THR A 19 17.21 -0.61 -8.92
N LYS A 20 16.10 0.14 -8.78
CA LYS A 20 15.88 1.49 -9.30
C LYS A 20 15.14 2.33 -8.26
N ALA A 21 15.00 3.62 -8.56
CA ALA A 21 14.21 4.56 -7.79
C ALA A 21 12.71 4.25 -7.95
N LEU A 22 12.02 3.98 -6.84
CA LEU A 22 10.59 3.68 -6.77
C LEU A 22 9.91 4.77 -5.93
N PRO A 23 9.11 5.66 -6.54
CA PRO A 23 8.36 6.67 -5.81
C PRO A 23 7.23 6.06 -4.98
N LEU A 24 6.86 6.74 -3.90
CA LEU A 24 5.70 6.40 -3.08
C LEU A 24 4.42 6.77 -3.85
N LEU A 25 3.67 5.76 -4.31
CA LEU A 25 2.43 5.96 -5.07
C LEU A 25 1.16 5.80 -4.21
N GLY A 26 1.27 5.10 -3.08
CA GLY A 26 0.15 4.94 -2.16
C GLY A 26 0.63 4.85 -0.72
N TYR A 27 -0.16 5.37 0.20
CA TYR A 27 0.10 5.27 1.62
C TYR A 27 -1.20 5.23 2.41
N GLY A 28 -1.17 4.60 3.59
CA GLY A 28 -2.35 4.44 4.42
C GLY A 28 -2.03 3.72 5.72
N CYS A 29 -3.05 3.31 6.45
CA CYS A 29 -2.89 2.56 7.69
C CYS A 29 -3.92 1.45 7.80
N THR A 30 -3.60 0.44 8.61
CA THR A 30 -4.59 -0.56 9.04
C THR A 30 -5.05 -0.25 10.45
N GLU A 31 -6.36 -0.32 10.65
CA GLU A 31 -6.99 -0.04 11.92
C GLU A 31 -7.94 -1.18 12.29
N LEU A 32 -8.01 -1.49 13.58
CA LEU A 32 -9.00 -2.40 14.14
C LEU A 32 -9.90 -1.61 15.08
N GLU A 33 -11.20 -1.67 14.84
CA GLU A 33 -12.19 -1.09 15.73
C GLU A 33 -12.65 -2.14 16.74
N ILE A 34 -12.49 -1.84 18.03
CA ILE A 34 -13.00 -2.68 19.13
C ILE A 34 -13.98 -1.83 19.95
N HIS A 35 -15.28 -2.16 19.85
CA HIS A 35 -16.40 -1.40 20.39
C HIS A 35 -16.46 0.05 19.89
N PHE A 36 -15.67 0.94 20.50
CA PHE A 36 -15.61 2.37 20.22
C PHE A 36 -14.17 2.88 20.12
N LEU A 37 -13.17 2.01 20.29
CA LEU A 37 -11.76 2.36 20.16
C LEU A 37 -11.25 1.93 18.78
N GLN A 38 -10.76 2.90 18.03
CA GLN A 38 -9.98 2.66 16.82
C GLN A 38 -8.51 2.50 17.20
N ILE A 39 -7.96 1.33 16.89
CA ILE A 39 -6.58 0.98 17.19
C ILE A 39 -5.84 0.84 15.86
N LYS A 40 -4.96 1.80 15.57
CA LYS A 40 -4.05 1.73 14.42
C LYS A 40 -2.95 0.73 14.69
N HIS A 41 -2.76 -0.21 13.76
CA HIS A 41 -1.81 -1.30 13.90
C HIS A 41 -0.56 -1.09 13.04
N THR A 42 -0.76 -0.70 11.78
CA THR A 42 0.35 -0.47 10.86
C THR A 42 0.16 0.76 10.01
N ALA A 43 1.26 1.45 9.72
CA ALA A 43 1.37 2.40 8.61
C ALA A 43 1.96 1.66 7.41
N ILE A 44 1.42 1.90 6.22
CA ILE A 44 1.77 1.22 4.99
C ILE A 44 2.15 2.26 3.93
N GLY A 45 3.24 2.01 3.23
CA GLY A 45 3.63 2.73 2.03
C GLY A 45 3.84 1.75 0.89
N VAL A 46 3.30 2.07 -0.28
CA VAL A 46 3.40 1.29 -1.51
C VAL A 46 4.23 2.09 -2.51
N TYR A 47 5.41 1.57 -2.83
CA TYR A 47 6.33 2.13 -3.79
C TYR A 47 6.29 1.28 -5.05
N LEU A 48 6.13 1.91 -6.20
CA LEU A 48 5.88 1.24 -7.47
C LEU A 48 6.66 1.96 -8.56
N ASP A 49 7.19 1.19 -9.50
CA ASP A 49 7.79 1.76 -10.70
C ASP A 49 6.74 2.56 -11.50
N PRO A 50 7.01 3.83 -11.88
CA PRO A 50 6.11 4.63 -12.71
C PRO A 50 5.74 3.97 -14.05
N ALA A 51 6.56 3.04 -14.56
CA ALA A 51 6.25 2.24 -15.74
C ALA A 51 4.95 1.42 -15.58
N VAL A 52 4.42 1.26 -14.37
CA VAL A 52 3.11 0.63 -14.12
C VAL A 52 1.98 1.29 -14.93
N VAL A 53 2.09 2.59 -15.21
CA VAL A 53 1.08 3.34 -15.98
C VAL A 53 0.96 2.80 -17.41
N ASP A 54 2.04 2.29 -18.01
CA ASP A 54 2.02 1.70 -19.35
C ASP A 54 1.17 0.42 -19.42
N HIS A 55 0.98 -0.25 -18.27
CA HIS A 55 0.12 -1.43 -18.14
C HIS A 55 -1.35 -1.07 -17.82
N LEU A 56 -1.63 0.17 -17.46
CA LEU A 56 -2.96 0.64 -17.02
C LEU A 56 -3.65 1.55 -18.05
N GLN A 57 -3.24 1.49 -19.32
CA GLN A 57 -3.76 2.39 -20.37
C GLN A 57 -5.29 2.28 -20.58
N LYS A 58 -5.91 1.13 -20.25
CA LYS A 58 -7.36 0.92 -20.29
C LYS A 58 -8.12 1.90 -19.37
N TRP A 59 -7.49 2.38 -18.30
CA TRP A 59 -8.10 3.29 -17.31
C TRP A 59 -7.72 4.76 -17.52
N LYS A 60 -7.04 5.08 -18.63
CA LYS A 60 -6.64 6.45 -18.93
C LYS A 60 -7.86 7.36 -19.09
N GLY A 61 -7.88 8.45 -18.33
CA GLY A 61 -8.95 9.45 -18.37
C GLY A 61 -10.15 9.13 -17.49
N LYS A 62 -10.16 7.98 -16.80
CA LYS A 62 -11.13 7.72 -15.72
C LYS A 62 -10.86 8.64 -14.53
N SER A 63 -11.91 9.07 -13.86
CA SER A 63 -11.83 9.84 -12.63
C SER A 63 -11.38 8.96 -11.46
N GLU A 64 -10.86 9.59 -10.39
CA GLU A 64 -10.44 8.90 -9.17
C GLU A 64 -11.53 7.99 -8.60
N LYS A 65 -12.78 8.47 -8.58
CA LYS A 65 -13.92 7.69 -8.09
C LYS A 65 -14.18 6.44 -8.93
N GLU A 66 -14.05 6.54 -10.25
CA GLU A 66 -14.19 5.39 -11.15
C GLU A 66 -13.05 4.38 -10.99
N LEU A 67 -11.86 4.80 -10.54
CA LEU A 67 -10.75 3.89 -10.27
C LEU A 67 -10.89 3.17 -8.93
N VAL A 68 -11.35 3.89 -7.90
CA VAL A 68 -11.52 3.35 -6.54
C VAL A 68 -12.59 2.26 -6.50
N ASP A 69 -13.65 2.39 -7.30
CA ASP A 69 -14.76 1.44 -7.36
C ASP A 69 -14.54 0.31 -8.40
N ASP A 70 -13.37 0.22 -9.04
CA ASP A 70 -13.06 -0.73 -10.13
C ASP A 70 -12.07 -1.80 -9.67
N ASP A 71 -12.57 -2.99 -9.29
CA ASP A 71 -11.72 -4.11 -8.86
C ASP A 71 -10.74 -4.58 -9.95
N GLU A 72 -11.12 -4.47 -11.23
CA GLU A 72 -10.26 -4.87 -12.37
C GLU A 72 -9.05 -3.93 -12.48
N PHE A 73 -9.20 -2.66 -12.10
CA PHE A 73 -8.08 -1.71 -12.00
C PHE A 73 -7.04 -2.20 -11.00
N PHE A 74 -7.47 -2.58 -9.79
CA PHE A 74 -6.55 -3.03 -8.74
C PHE A 74 -5.95 -4.40 -9.04
N GLU A 75 -6.69 -5.29 -9.72
CA GLU A 75 -6.14 -6.56 -10.21
C GLU A 75 -5.03 -6.33 -11.25
N ALA A 76 -5.26 -5.43 -12.22
CA ALA A 76 -4.25 -5.07 -13.21
C ALA A 76 -3.03 -4.38 -12.57
N LEU A 77 -3.26 -3.51 -11.58
CA LEU A 77 -2.19 -2.86 -10.81
C LEU A 77 -1.34 -3.88 -10.04
N ALA A 78 -1.99 -4.86 -9.40
CA ALA A 78 -1.31 -5.89 -8.60
C ALA A 78 -0.56 -6.93 -9.45
N THR A 79 -0.99 -7.14 -10.69
CA THR A 79 -0.39 -8.13 -11.62
C THR A 79 0.58 -7.50 -12.63
N ALA A 80 0.70 -6.18 -12.67
CA ALA A 80 1.63 -5.50 -13.55
C ALA A 80 3.08 -5.99 -13.32
N PRO A 81 3.83 -6.34 -14.38
CA PRO A 81 5.16 -6.94 -14.29
C PRO A 81 6.24 -5.88 -14.02
N VAL A 82 6.05 -5.08 -12.98
CA VAL A 82 6.93 -3.99 -12.57
C VAL A 82 7.42 -4.20 -11.15
N GLU A 83 8.48 -3.49 -10.77
CA GLU A 83 9.00 -3.58 -9.41
C GLU A 83 8.10 -2.83 -8.43
N ALA A 84 7.79 -3.49 -7.31
CA ALA A 84 6.97 -2.93 -6.25
C ALA A 84 7.59 -3.26 -4.88
N VAL A 85 7.50 -2.31 -3.95
CA VAL A 85 7.92 -2.48 -2.55
C VAL A 85 6.77 -2.04 -1.66
N ILE A 86 6.38 -2.90 -0.73
CA ILE A 86 5.39 -2.58 0.30
C ILE A 86 6.15 -2.45 1.62
N LYS A 87 6.22 -1.24 2.16
CA LYS A 87 6.81 -0.97 3.48
C LYS A 87 5.69 -0.94 4.52
N VAL A 88 5.73 -1.87 5.47
CA VAL A 88 4.79 -1.94 6.59
C VAL A 88 5.54 -1.60 7.88
N VAL A 89 5.07 -0.59 8.60
CA VAL A 89 5.63 -0.15 9.89
C VAL A 89 4.59 -0.39 10.98
N VAL A 90 4.96 -1.10 12.02
CA VAL A 90 4.08 -1.38 13.17
C VAL A 90 4.02 -0.12 14.05
N ILE A 91 2.81 0.43 14.25
CA ILE A 91 2.57 1.62 15.07
C ILE A 91 2.38 1.21 16.53
N LYS A 92 1.51 0.22 16.76
CA LYS A 92 1.19 -0.31 18.09
C LYS A 92 1.72 -1.71 18.20
N GLU A 93 2.28 -2.07 19.36
CA GLU A 93 2.80 -3.42 19.60
C GLU A 93 1.76 -4.48 19.23
N ILE A 94 2.07 -5.23 18.17
CA ILE A 94 1.34 -6.44 17.77
C ILE A 94 2.29 -7.62 17.90
N LYS A 95 1.76 -8.78 18.27
CA LYS A 95 2.56 -10.01 18.21
C LYS A 95 2.79 -10.37 16.75
N ALA A 96 4.00 -10.77 16.40
CA ALA A 96 4.33 -11.22 15.05
C ALA A 96 3.40 -12.36 14.57
N SER A 97 2.96 -13.24 15.48
CA SER A 97 1.98 -14.29 15.18
C SER A 97 0.62 -13.74 14.75
N GLN A 98 0.16 -12.62 15.33
CA GLN A 98 -1.10 -12.00 14.95
C GLN A 98 -1.04 -11.41 13.53
N TYR A 99 0.08 -10.77 13.17
CA TYR A 99 0.29 -10.27 11.81
C TYR A 99 0.41 -11.44 10.82
N GLY A 100 1.20 -12.47 11.18
CA GLY A 100 1.41 -13.66 10.36
C GLY A 100 0.12 -14.43 10.06
N THR A 101 -0.73 -14.66 11.05
CA THR A 101 -2.01 -15.36 10.85
C THR A 101 -2.97 -14.57 9.96
N GLN A 102 -3.00 -13.23 10.07
CA GLN A 102 -3.81 -12.40 9.16
C GLN A 102 -3.31 -12.48 7.72
N LEU A 103 -1.99 -12.39 7.53
CA LEU A 103 -1.37 -12.53 6.21
C LEU A 103 -1.62 -13.92 5.62
N GLU A 104 -1.44 -14.97 6.40
CA GLU A 104 -1.70 -16.35 5.99
C GLU A 104 -3.16 -16.54 5.53
N GLY A 105 -4.13 -16.08 6.32
CA GLY A 105 -5.54 -16.16 5.96
C GLY A 105 -5.85 -15.43 4.66
N ALA A 106 -5.36 -14.19 4.51
CA ALA A 106 -5.58 -13.37 3.32
C ALA A 106 -5.01 -13.99 2.03
N VAL A 107 -3.90 -14.74 2.13
CA VAL A 107 -3.29 -15.41 0.98
C VAL A 107 -3.94 -16.77 0.69
N ARG A 108 -4.24 -17.55 1.74
CA ARG A 108 -4.81 -18.91 1.59
C ARG A 108 -6.22 -18.90 1.02
N ASP A 109 -7.01 -17.90 1.38
CA ASP A 109 -8.44 -17.86 1.07
C ASP A 109 -8.74 -17.14 -0.27
N ARG A 110 -7.68 -16.70 -1.00
CA ARG A 110 -7.74 -16.17 -2.37
C ARG A 110 -7.55 -17.27 -3.40
#